data_AF-A0AAJ4B427-F1
#
_entry.id   AF-A0AAJ4B427-F1
#
_cell.length_a   1.000
_cell.length_b   1.000
_cell.length_c   1.000
_cell.angle_alpha   90.00
_cell.angle_beta   90.00
_cell.angle_gamma   90.00
#
_symmetry.space_group_name_H-M   'P 1'
#
loop_
_entity.id
_entity.type
_entity.pdbx_description
1 polymer ?
#
loop_
_entity_poly.entity_id
_entity_poly.type
_entity_poly.pdbx_seq_one_letter_code
_entity_poly.pdbx_strand_id
1 'polypeptide(L)'
;MDSQTLMLFGGIGMILVLASLIGLILKLRTRGAPNAVIDNLNARINAWWVMVVVIGIAFWLGTGAVILLFYAVSFYALREFLTLTPTRRSDYPALVAAFYLALPLQYLLIYFDWYGLFSIFIPVYVFLLLPILASLGGDSTHFLERASKVQWGLMIAVFCVSFVPALLTLDIAGYEGRNLLLIAYLVIVVQLSDVLQYVCGKLFGKHKIAPNLSPSKTVEGFVGGILLSSLIGAALWWITPFNPWQSFLIALLINLLGFAGGIVMSAIKRDRGVKDWGHMIEGHGGMLDRLDSVCFAAPIFFHLVRYWWT
;
A
#
# COMPACT_ATOMS: atom_id res chain seq x y z
N MET A 1 19.71 -12.71 9.05
CA MET A 1 18.64 -11.87 9.64
C MET A 1 19.18 -11.32 10.95
N ASP A 2 19.12 -10.00 11.11
CA ASP A 2 19.57 -9.33 12.34
C ASP A 2 18.66 -9.66 13.52
N SER A 3 19.20 -9.57 14.75
CA SER A 3 18.45 -9.78 16.00
C SER A 3 17.20 -8.89 16.07
N GLN A 4 17.30 -7.64 15.61
CA GLN A 4 16.18 -6.70 15.55
C GLN A 4 15.08 -7.16 14.58
N THR A 5 15.44 -7.74 13.43
CA THR A 5 14.48 -8.30 12.48
C THR A 5 13.74 -9.48 13.09
N LEU A 6 14.45 -10.39 13.77
CA LEU A 6 13.85 -11.52 14.47
C LEU A 6 12.92 -11.07 15.61
N MET A 7 13.33 -10.07 16.40
CA MET A 7 12.48 -9.48 17.44
C MET A 7 11.22 -8.85 16.86
N LEU A 8 11.32 -8.15 15.73
CA LEU A 8 10.18 -7.55 15.06
C LEU A 8 9.19 -8.61 14.57
N PHE A 9 9.64 -9.60 13.81
CA PHE A 9 8.78 -10.68 13.33
C PHE A 9 8.21 -11.52 14.48
N GLY A 10 8.99 -11.76 15.54
CA GLY A 10 8.52 -12.43 16.76
C GLY A 10 7.43 -11.63 17.47
N GLY A 11 7.59 -10.32 17.62
CA GLY A 11 6.59 -9.43 18.20
C GLY A 11 5.30 -9.36 17.38
N ILE A 12 5.42 -9.21 16.06
CA ILE A 12 4.27 -9.25 15.14
C ILE A 12 3.56 -10.60 15.23
N GLY A 13 4.33 -11.70 15.21
CA GLY A 13 3.78 -13.05 15.36
C GLY A 13 3.02 -13.22 16.66
N MET A 14 3.55 -12.73 17.79
CA MET A 14 2.86 -12.76 19.08
C MET A 14 1.55 -11.96 19.05
N ILE A 15 1.55 -10.76 18.47
CA ILE A 15 0.35 -9.94 18.33
C ILE A 15 -0.69 -10.66 17.46
N LEU A 16 -0.27 -11.27 16.35
CA LEU A 16 -1.18 -12.01 15.46
C LEU A 16 -1.74 -13.27 16.11
N VAL A 17 -0.94 -13.99 16.92
CA VAL A 17 -1.42 -15.11 17.73
C VAL A 17 -2.47 -14.64 18.74
N LEU A 18 -2.19 -13.55 19.48
CA LEU A 18 -3.15 -12.98 20.42
C LEU A 18 -4.44 -12.52 19.73
N ALA A 19 -4.34 -11.86 18.58
CA ALA A 19 -5.50 -11.45 17.78
C ALA A 19 -6.31 -12.66 17.30
N SER A 20 -5.63 -13.71 16.84
CA SER A 20 -6.26 -14.97 16.40
C SER A 20 -6.98 -15.67 17.57
N LEU A 21 -6.37 -15.68 18.76
CA LEU A 21 -6.97 -16.22 19.97
C LEU A 21 -8.21 -15.44 20.40
N ILE A 22 -8.15 -14.10 20.36
CA ILE A 22 -9.32 -13.25 20.65
C ILE A 22 -10.43 -13.52 19.64
N GLY A 23 -10.11 -13.59 18.35
CA GLY A 23 -11.07 -13.91 17.28
C GLY A 23 -11.74 -15.28 17.47
N LEU A 24 -10.97 -16.28 17.90
CA LEU A 24 -11.46 -17.62 18.21
C LEU A 24 -12.34 -17.64 19.47
N ILE A 25 -11.93 -16.95 20.54
CA ILE A 25 -12.74 -16.81 21.77
C ILE A 25 -14.08 -16.13 21.48
N LEU A 26 -14.08 -15.09 20.65
CA LEU A 26 -15.30 -14.39 20.22
C LEU A 26 -16.22 -15.32 19.42
N LYS A 27 -15.67 -16.11 18.50
CA LYS A 27 -16.42 -17.11 17.72
C LYS A 27 -17.01 -18.23 18.58
N LEU A 28 -16.28 -18.67 19.61
CA LEU A 28 -16.76 -19.65 20.58
C LEU A 28 -17.86 -19.06 21.48
N ARG A 29 -17.74 -17.78 21.89
CA ARG A 29 -18.78 -17.10 22.70
C ARG A 29 -20.09 -16.90 21.94
N THR A 30 -20.06 -16.75 20.61
CA THR A 30 -21.28 -16.67 19.80
C THR A 30 -21.93 -18.03 19.51
N ARG A 31 -21.44 -19.14 20.08
CA ARG A 31 -22.00 -20.50 19.92
C ARG A 31 -22.27 -20.89 18.46
N GLY A 32 -21.44 -20.41 17.53
CA GLY A 32 -21.60 -20.69 16.10
C GLY A 32 -22.71 -19.90 15.39
N ALA A 33 -23.35 -18.93 16.04
CA ALA A 33 -24.23 -17.99 15.35
C ALA A 33 -23.40 -17.11 14.39
N PRO A 34 -23.80 -16.99 13.11
CA PRO A 34 -23.06 -16.20 12.12
C PRO A 34 -23.06 -14.73 12.53
N ASN A 35 -21.89 -14.15 12.72
CA ASN A 35 -21.72 -12.74 13.04
C ASN A 35 -20.73 -12.11 12.06
N ALA A 36 -21.26 -11.35 11.12
CA ALA A 36 -20.52 -10.71 10.05
C ALA A 36 -19.33 -9.85 10.54
N VAL A 37 -19.38 -9.32 11.77
CA VAL A 37 -18.29 -8.54 12.36
C VAL A 37 -17.11 -9.43 12.74
N ILE A 38 -17.39 -10.58 13.38
CA ILE A 38 -16.37 -11.53 13.81
C ILE A 38 -15.74 -12.21 12.60
N ASP A 39 -16.55 -12.58 11.60
CA ASP A 39 -16.05 -13.19 10.37
C ASP A 39 -15.16 -12.22 9.58
N ASN A 40 -15.53 -10.93 9.52
CA ASN A 40 -14.68 -9.91 8.90
C ASN A 40 -13.36 -9.71 9.66
N LEU A 41 -13.40 -9.71 11.00
CA LEU A 41 -12.21 -9.59 11.84
C LEU A 41 -11.26 -10.78 11.63
N ASN A 42 -11.78 -12.00 11.67
CA ASN A 42 -10.98 -13.22 11.48
C ASN A 42 -10.37 -13.29 10.08
N ALA A 43 -11.14 -12.92 9.05
CA ALA A 43 -10.61 -12.83 7.70
C ALA A 43 -9.42 -11.84 7.62
N ARG A 44 -9.53 -10.68 8.29
CA ARG A 44 -8.43 -9.70 8.36
C ARG A 44 -7.19 -10.28 9.01
N ILE A 45 -7.34 -10.94 10.16
CA ILE A 45 -6.22 -11.56 10.87
C ILE A 45 -5.52 -12.62 9.98
N ASN A 46 -6.29 -13.43 9.27
CA ASN A 46 -5.75 -14.44 8.36
C ASN A 46 -4.97 -13.82 7.19
N ALA A 47 -5.47 -12.74 6.61
CA ALA A 47 -4.75 -12.04 5.55
C ALA A 47 -3.44 -11.41 6.06
N TRP A 48 -3.42 -10.90 7.29
CA TRP A 48 -2.20 -10.43 7.94
C TRP A 48 -1.17 -11.54 8.12
N TRP A 49 -1.58 -12.74 8.51
CA TRP A 49 -0.68 -13.90 8.54
C TRP A 49 -0.04 -14.18 7.18
N VAL A 50 -0.84 -14.19 6.11
CA VAL A 50 -0.34 -14.40 4.75
C VAL A 50 0.66 -13.29 4.37
N MET A 51 0.32 -12.01 4.60
CA MET A 51 1.21 -10.89 4.29
C MET A 51 2.53 -10.98 5.07
N VAL A 52 2.48 -11.23 6.37
CA VAL A 52 3.68 -11.32 7.23
C VAL A 52 4.57 -12.49 6.82
N VAL A 53 3.99 -13.64 6.46
CA VAL A 53 4.75 -14.80 5.97
C VAL A 53 5.39 -14.51 4.62
N VAL A 54 4.64 -13.97 3.65
CA VAL A 54 5.16 -13.67 2.30
C VAL A 54 6.26 -12.60 2.36
N ILE A 55 6.04 -11.52 3.11
CA ILE A 55 7.05 -10.47 3.32
C ILE A 55 8.25 -11.03 4.08
N GLY A 56 8.03 -11.85 5.12
CA GLY A 56 9.10 -12.49 5.90
C GLY A 56 9.98 -13.40 5.05
N ILE A 57 9.40 -14.20 4.16
CA ILE A 57 10.14 -15.03 3.20
C ILE A 57 10.94 -14.16 2.23
N ALA A 58 10.32 -13.10 1.67
CA ALA A 58 11.03 -12.19 0.78
C ALA A 58 12.21 -11.49 1.48
N PHE A 59 12.03 -11.11 2.75
CA PHE A 59 13.09 -10.51 3.57
C PHE A 59 14.23 -11.50 3.84
N TRP A 60 13.91 -12.79 4.03
CA TRP A 60 14.91 -13.83 4.22
C TRP A 60 15.72 -14.10 2.94
N LEU A 61 15.08 -14.03 1.77
CA LEU A 61 15.72 -14.20 0.47
C LEU A 61 16.49 -12.97 -0.03
N GLY A 62 16.31 -11.81 0.61
CA GLY A 62 17.07 -10.58 0.36
C GLY A 62 16.45 -9.61 -0.65
N THR A 63 17.20 -8.56 -1.01
CA THR A 63 16.73 -7.40 -1.77
C THR A 63 16.07 -7.77 -3.10
N GLY A 64 16.67 -8.69 -3.88
CA GLY A 64 16.12 -9.12 -5.16
C GLY A 64 14.74 -9.76 -5.03
N ALA A 65 14.52 -10.55 -3.97
CA ALA A 65 13.22 -11.18 -3.72
C ALA A 65 12.15 -10.17 -3.30
N VAL A 66 12.52 -9.14 -2.53
CA VAL A 66 11.59 -8.05 -2.17
C VAL A 66 11.20 -7.23 -3.41
N ILE A 67 12.17 -6.88 -4.26
CA ILE A 67 11.90 -6.19 -5.54
C ILE A 67 10.96 -7.04 -6.40
N LEU A 68 11.22 -8.35 -6.52
CA LEU A 68 10.37 -9.27 -7.29
C LEU A 68 8.96 -9.42 -6.70
N LEU A 69 8.84 -9.47 -5.37
CA LEU A 69 7.55 -9.49 -4.69
C LEU A 69 6.74 -8.25 -5.04
N PHE A 70 7.31 -7.06 -4.89
CA PHE A 70 6.61 -5.82 -5.20
C PHE A 70 6.34 -5.65 -6.70
N TYR A 71 7.21 -6.16 -7.58
CA TYR A 71 6.93 -6.28 -9.01
C TYR A 71 5.64 -7.08 -9.27
N ALA A 72 5.50 -8.26 -8.65
CA ALA A 72 4.31 -9.09 -8.80
C ALA A 72 3.06 -8.38 -8.22
N VAL A 73 3.20 -7.75 -7.06
CA VAL A 73 2.15 -6.95 -6.43
C VAL A 73 1.68 -5.82 -7.36
N SER A 74 2.60 -5.05 -7.94
CA SER A 74 2.31 -4.01 -8.93
C SER A 74 1.65 -4.56 -10.19
N PHE A 75 2.07 -5.73 -10.67
CA PHE A 75 1.45 -6.38 -11.83
C PHE A 75 -0.02 -6.70 -11.58
N TYR A 76 -0.34 -7.32 -10.44
CA TYR A 76 -1.72 -7.63 -10.08
C TYR A 76 -2.54 -6.38 -9.80
N ALA A 77 -1.98 -5.39 -9.10
CA ALA A 77 -2.65 -4.11 -8.84
C ALA A 77 -2.97 -3.35 -10.14
N LEU A 78 -2.02 -3.31 -11.08
CA LEU A 78 -2.23 -2.66 -12.38
C LEU A 78 -3.29 -3.42 -13.21
N ARG A 79 -3.26 -4.76 -13.17
CA ARG A 79 -4.27 -5.60 -13.82
C ARG A 79 -5.67 -5.33 -13.28
N GLU A 80 -5.85 -5.30 -11.97
CA GLU A 80 -7.14 -5.00 -11.34
C GLU A 80 -7.64 -3.60 -11.71
N PHE A 81 -6.77 -2.59 -11.65
CA PHE A 81 -7.11 -1.23 -12.00
C PHE A 81 -7.56 -1.10 -13.46
N LEU A 82 -6.81 -1.69 -14.39
CA LEU A 82 -7.09 -1.58 -15.82
C LEU A 82 -8.28 -2.45 -16.25
N THR A 83 -8.56 -3.56 -15.56
CA THR A 83 -9.75 -4.39 -15.82
C THR A 83 -11.04 -3.63 -15.51
N LEU A 84 -11.04 -2.81 -14.46
CA LEU A 84 -12.18 -1.97 -14.09
C LEU A 84 -12.25 -0.66 -14.88
N THR A 85 -11.30 -0.46 -15.80
CA THR A 85 -11.18 0.74 -16.60
C THR A 85 -11.58 0.47 -18.04
N PRO A 86 -12.63 1.12 -18.56
CA PRO A 86 -13.02 0.95 -19.96
C PRO A 86 -11.84 1.37 -20.85
N THR A 87 -11.30 0.40 -21.59
CA THR A 87 -10.23 0.61 -22.57
C THR A 87 -10.74 0.17 -23.94
N ARG A 88 -10.21 0.81 -24.99
CA ARG A 88 -10.53 0.46 -26.38
C ARG A 88 -9.36 -0.26 -27.04
N ARG A 89 -9.63 -0.89 -28.19
CA ARG A 89 -8.59 -1.55 -29.00
C ARG A 89 -7.45 -0.58 -29.39
N SER A 90 -7.78 0.69 -29.59
CA SER A 90 -6.81 1.77 -29.85
C SER A 90 -5.81 1.99 -28.72
N ASP A 91 -6.15 1.62 -27.49
CA ASP A 91 -5.30 1.81 -26.31
C ASP A 91 -4.36 0.60 -26.09
N TYR A 92 -4.48 -0.46 -26.89
CA TYR A 92 -3.68 -1.68 -26.75
C TYR A 92 -2.16 -1.43 -26.78
N PRO A 93 -1.60 -0.58 -27.68
CA PRO A 93 -0.17 -0.26 -27.64
C PRO A 93 0.27 0.38 -26.32
N ALA A 94 -0.55 1.28 -25.76
CA ALA A 94 -0.29 1.92 -24.49
C ALA A 94 -0.36 0.91 -23.32
N LEU A 95 -1.33 -0.01 -23.35
CA LEU A 95 -1.43 -1.09 -22.35
C LEU A 95 -0.24 -2.05 -22.42
N VAL A 96 0.19 -2.44 -23.62
CA VAL A 96 1.37 -3.27 -23.83
C VAL A 96 2.62 -2.57 -23.30
N ALA A 97 2.80 -1.29 -23.61
CA ALA A 97 3.92 -0.52 -23.07
C ALA A 97 3.86 -0.41 -21.54
N ALA A 98 2.67 -0.24 -20.95
CA ALA A 98 2.52 -0.18 -19.49
C ALA A 98 2.96 -1.50 -18.81
N PHE A 99 2.51 -2.66 -19.30
CA PHE A 99 2.80 -3.96 -18.67
C PHE A 99 4.17 -4.53 -19.01
N TYR A 100 4.63 -4.40 -20.26
CA TYR A 100 5.83 -5.08 -20.74
C TYR A 100 7.07 -4.19 -20.80
N LEU A 101 6.91 -2.86 -20.76
CA LEU A 101 8.02 -1.93 -20.78
C LEU A 101 8.10 -1.12 -19.48
N ALA A 102 7.06 -0.36 -19.14
CA ALA A 102 7.12 0.57 -18.01
C ALA A 102 7.24 -0.16 -16.67
N LEU A 103 6.42 -1.19 -16.43
CA LEU A 103 6.44 -1.93 -15.17
C LEU A 103 7.79 -2.65 -14.96
N PRO A 104 8.30 -3.49 -15.88
CA PRO A 104 9.60 -4.14 -15.69
C PRO A 104 10.75 -3.14 -15.56
N LEU A 105 10.76 -2.10 -16.39
CA LEU A 105 11.83 -1.11 -16.37
C LEU A 105 11.85 -0.34 -15.04
N GLN A 106 10.69 0.03 -14.48
CA GLN A 106 10.63 0.71 -13.17
C GLN A 106 11.32 -0.11 -12.07
N TYR A 107 11.08 -1.41 -12.01
CA TYR A 107 11.68 -2.29 -11.00
C TYR A 107 13.15 -2.62 -11.29
N LEU A 108 13.54 -2.70 -12.57
CA LEU A 108 14.95 -2.82 -12.95
C LEU A 108 15.76 -1.58 -12.55
N LEU A 109 15.19 -0.38 -12.67
CA LEU A 109 15.85 0.86 -12.25
C LEU A 109 16.13 0.87 -10.74
N ILE A 110 15.25 0.28 -9.93
CA ILE A 110 15.52 0.06 -8.50
C ILE A 110 16.66 -0.94 -8.31
N TYR A 111 16.63 -2.05 -9.05
CA TYR A 111 17.67 -3.09 -8.94
C TYR A 111 19.07 -2.57 -9.29
N PHE A 112 19.18 -1.68 -10.28
CA PHE A 112 20.43 -1.02 -10.66
C PHE A 112 20.76 0.25 -9.87
N ASP A 113 19.94 0.59 -8.86
CA ASP A 113 20.08 1.80 -8.03
C ASP A 113 20.16 3.12 -8.83
N TRP A 114 19.41 3.21 -9.93
CA TRP A 114 19.42 4.40 -10.77
C TRP A 114 18.31 5.39 -10.37
N TYR A 115 18.44 5.96 -9.16
CA TYR A 115 17.43 6.84 -8.56
C TYR A 115 16.99 8.00 -9.48
N GLY A 116 17.95 8.67 -10.13
CA GLY A 116 17.68 9.81 -10.98
C GLY A 116 16.68 9.49 -12.09
N LEU A 117 16.87 8.36 -12.78
CA LEU A 117 15.95 7.91 -13.81
C LEU A 117 14.67 7.32 -13.21
N PHE A 118 14.76 6.51 -12.14
CA PHE A 118 13.62 5.91 -11.44
C PHE A 118 12.54 6.94 -11.03
N SER A 119 12.96 8.08 -10.48
CA SER A 119 12.03 9.11 -9.97
C SER A 119 11.28 9.85 -11.08
N ILE A 120 11.89 10.01 -12.25
CA ILE A 120 11.31 10.74 -13.40
C ILE A 120 10.73 9.82 -14.47
N PHE A 121 11.06 8.52 -14.45
CA PHE A 121 10.72 7.57 -15.51
C PHE A 121 9.22 7.53 -15.80
N ILE A 122 8.42 7.24 -14.77
CA ILE A 122 6.96 7.21 -14.95
C ILE A 122 6.38 8.62 -15.12
N PRO A 123 6.60 9.59 -14.20
CA PRO A 123 5.91 10.88 -14.25
C PRO A 123 6.26 11.76 -15.46
N VAL A 124 7.44 11.59 -16.04
CA VAL A 124 7.90 12.38 -17.20
C VAL A 124 7.84 11.55 -18.48
N TYR A 125 8.63 10.47 -18.57
CA TYR A 125 8.79 9.76 -19.84
C TYR A 125 7.56 8.92 -20.19
N VAL A 126 7.07 8.10 -19.27
CA VAL A 126 5.93 7.22 -19.56
C VAL A 126 4.63 8.03 -19.67
N PHE A 127 4.46 9.08 -18.88
CA PHE A 127 3.32 10.00 -19.02
C PHE A 127 3.25 10.66 -20.39
N LEU A 128 4.38 11.01 -21.01
CA LEU A 128 4.40 11.52 -22.38
C LEU A 128 4.24 10.41 -23.42
N LEU A 129 4.85 9.24 -23.20
CA LEU A 129 4.83 8.12 -24.13
C LEU A 129 3.44 7.49 -24.29
N LEU A 130 2.69 7.30 -23.20
CA LEU A 130 1.41 6.57 -23.25
C LEU A 130 0.36 7.24 -24.16
N PRO A 131 0.11 8.56 -24.10
CA PRO A 131 -0.79 9.22 -25.05
C PRO A 131 -0.28 9.16 -26.49
N ILE A 132 1.05 9.25 -26.72
CA ILE A 132 1.62 9.11 -28.06
C ILE A 132 1.31 7.72 -28.62
N LEU A 133 1.48 6.66 -27.83
CA LEU A 133 1.17 5.29 -28.27
C LEU A 133 -0.34 5.08 -28.46
N ALA A 134 -1.18 5.67 -27.61
CA ALA A 134 -2.63 5.58 -27.75
C ALA A 134 -3.16 6.34 -28.97
N SER A 135 -2.49 7.43 -29.39
CA SER A 135 -2.92 8.24 -30.55
C SER A 135 -2.63 7.55 -31.88
N LEU A 136 -1.65 6.63 -31.93
CA LEU A 136 -1.39 5.79 -33.11
C LEU A 136 -2.59 4.92 -33.50
N GLY A 137 -3.49 4.63 -32.55
CA GLY A 137 -4.74 3.91 -32.81
C GLY A 137 -5.80 4.73 -33.55
N GLY A 138 -5.58 6.04 -33.77
CA GLY A 138 -6.45 6.91 -34.56
C GLY A 138 -7.84 7.21 -33.96
N ASP A 139 -8.12 6.78 -32.72
CA ASP A 139 -9.42 6.96 -32.07
C ASP A 139 -9.41 8.13 -31.08
N SER A 140 -10.11 9.21 -31.44
CA SER A 140 -10.25 10.43 -30.64
C SER A 140 -11.34 10.36 -29.56
N THR A 141 -12.17 9.32 -29.54
CA THR A 141 -13.35 9.27 -28.66
C THR A 141 -12.94 9.17 -27.19
N HIS A 142 -13.28 10.18 -26.36
CA HIS A 142 -12.84 10.23 -24.95
C HIS A 142 -11.32 10.07 -24.77
N PHE A 143 -10.51 10.46 -25.77
CA PHE A 143 -9.08 10.15 -25.80
C PHE A 143 -8.32 10.58 -24.53
N LEU A 144 -8.50 11.83 -24.10
CA LEU A 144 -7.85 12.34 -22.89
C LEU A 144 -8.24 11.52 -21.65
N GLU A 145 -9.53 11.21 -21.49
CA GLU A 145 -10.03 10.43 -20.37
C GLU A 145 -9.40 9.02 -20.34
N ARG A 146 -9.33 8.33 -21.48
CA ARG A 146 -8.70 7.00 -21.58
C ARG A 146 -7.21 7.06 -21.28
N ALA A 147 -6.50 8.00 -21.88
CA ALA A 147 -5.06 8.18 -21.67
C ALA A 147 -4.75 8.49 -20.20
N SER A 148 -5.50 9.41 -19.59
CA SER A 148 -5.37 9.75 -18.17
C SER A 148 -5.64 8.56 -17.26
N LYS A 149 -6.61 7.70 -17.60
CA LYS A 149 -6.88 6.49 -16.81
C LYS A 149 -5.68 5.53 -16.81
N VAL A 150 -5.04 5.29 -17.97
CA VAL A 150 -3.85 4.41 -18.04
C VAL A 150 -2.66 5.02 -17.29
N GLN A 151 -2.42 6.33 -17.48
CA GLN A 151 -1.38 7.07 -16.75
C GLN A 151 -1.58 6.99 -15.23
N TRP A 152 -2.80 7.24 -14.75
CA TRP A 152 -3.13 7.15 -13.32
C TRP A 152 -3.03 5.74 -12.77
N GLY A 153 -3.44 4.73 -13.55
CA GLY A 153 -3.26 3.33 -13.17
C GLY A 153 -1.79 2.99 -12.95
N LEU A 154 -0.91 3.44 -13.85
CA LEU A 154 0.53 3.25 -13.72
C LEU A 154 1.13 4.05 -12.55
N MET A 155 0.69 5.30 -12.36
CA MET A 155 1.11 6.14 -11.24
C MET A 155 0.81 5.47 -9.89
N ILE A 156 -0.43 5.01 -9.70
CA ILE A 156 -0.87 4.40 -8.45
C ILE A 156 -0.29 3.00 -8.27
N ALA A 157 -0.45 2.11 -9.26
CA ALA A 157 -0.18 0.69 -9.08
C ALA A 157 1.29 0.33 -9.26
N VAL A 158 2.07 1.17 -9.97
CA VAL A 158 3.48 0.91 -10.26
C VAL A 158 4.37 1.96 -9.61
N PHE A 159 4.28 3.23 -10.00
CA PHE A 159 5.19 4.27 -9.50
C PHE A 159 5.14 4.38 -7.98
N CYS A 160 3.96 4.63 -7.42
CA CYS A 160 3.75 4.77 -5.99
C CYS A 160 4.17 3.53 -5.18
N VAL A 161 3.78 2.34 -5.65
CA VAL A 161 4.12 1.06 -4.98
C VAL A 161 5.61 0.77 -5.06
N SER A 162 6.28 1.13 -6.15
CA SER A 162 7.71 0.90 -6.36
C SER A 162 8.60 1.66 -5.36
N PHE A 163 8.10 2.71 -4.72
CA PHE A 163 8.83 3.38 -3.64
C PHE A 163 8.99 2.53 -2.37
N VAL A 164 8.18 1.49 -2.18
CA VAL A 164 8.35 0.59 -1.04
C VAL A 164 9.67 -0.19 -1.14
N PRO A 165 9.94 -0.97 -2.20
CA PRO A 165 11.24 -1.63 -2.36
C PRO A 165 12.38 -0.64 -2.64
N ALA A 166 12.10 0.56 -3.17
CA ALA A 166 13.14 1.59 -3.35
C ALA A 166 13.78 2.00 -2.01
N LEU A 167 13.08 1.88 -0.87
CA LEU A 167 13.68 2.12 0.45
C LEU A 167 14.93 1.27 0.71
N LEU A 168 15.09 0.13 0.02
CA LEU A 168 16.27 -0.72 0.13
C LEU A 168 17.53 -0.09 -0.46
N THR A 169 17.38 0.86 -1.38
CA THR A 169 18.50 1.51 -2.06
C THR A 169 18.96 2.80 -1.37
N LEU A 170 18.34 3.17 -0.25
CA LEU A 170 18.77 4.32 0.54
C LEU A 170 20.08 4.02 1.27
N ASP A 171 21.08 4.88 1.08
CA ASP A 171 22.29 4.86 1.87
C ASP A 171 22.10 5.76 3.09
N ILE A 172 22.15 5.20 4.29
CA ILE A 172 21.89 5.92 5.53
C ILE A 172 23.04 5.62 6.49
N ALA A 173 23.77 6.66 6.87
CA ALA A 173 24.93 6.55 7.74
C ALA A 173 24.58 5.86 9.06
N GLY A 174 25.26 4.75 9.38
CA GLY A 174 25.04 3.97 10.60
C GLY A 174 23.80 3.08 10.59
N TYR A 175 23.12 2.94 9.44
CA TYR A 175 21.91 2.13 9.27
C TYR A 175 22.04 1.10 8.13
N GLU A 176 23.27 0.80 7.71
CA GLU A 176 23.59 -0.14 6.65
C GLU A 176 23.00 -1.53 6.91
N GLY A 177 22.43 -2.14 5.88
CA GLY A 177 21.84 -3.49 5.94
C GLY A 177 20.48 -3.58 6.67
N ARG A 178 19.98 -2.47 7.24
CA ARG A 178 18.72 -2.44 8.01
C ARG A 178 17.55 -1.79 7.27
N ASN A 179 17.73 -1.44 5.99
CA ASN A 179 16.69 -0.80 5.17
C ASN A 179 15.39 -1.63 5.07
N LEU A 180 15.45 -2.95 5.20
CA LEU A 180 14.28 -3.82 5.29
C LEU A 180 13.34 -3.45 6.45
N LEU A 181 13.90 -2.96 7.57
CA LEU A 181 13.12 -2.50 8.72
C LEU A 181 12.34 -1.22 8.40
N LEU A 182 12.78 -0.37 7.47
CA LEU A 182 12.02 0.80 7.01
C LEU A 182 10.76 0.39 6.25
N ILE A 183 10.85 -0.66 5.42
CA ILE A 183 9.68 -1.25 4.77
C ILE A 183 8.71 -1.79 5.82
N ALA A 184 9.22 -2.55 6.79
CA ALA A 184 8.39 -3.09 7.85
C ALA A 184 7.71 -1.97 8.66
N TYR A 185 8.46 -0.92 9.03
CA TYR A 185 7.94 0.26 9.71
C TYR A 185 6.79 0.91 8.93
N LEU A 186 7.00 1.21 7.64
CA LEU A 186 5.99 1.80 6.76
C LEU A 186 4.72 0.94 6.72
N VAL A 187 4.87 -0.35 6.43
CA VAL A 187 3.74 -1.27 6.28
C VAL A 187 2.98 -1.43 7.60
N ILE A 188 3.69 -1.62 8.72
CA ILE A 188 3.06 -1.79 10.04
C ILE A 188 2.30 -0.54 10.43
N VAL A 189 2.91 0.64 10.35
CA VAL A 189 2.28 1.89 10.80
C VAL A 189 1.03 2.20 9.97
N VAL A 190 1.14 2.13 8.64
CA VAL A 190 0.03 2.45 7.74
C VAL A 190 -1.11 1.44 7.88
N GLN A 191 -0.82 0.14 7.88
CA GLN A 191 -1.87 -0.86 7.99
C GLN A 191 -2.50 -0.92 9.40
N LEU A 192 -1.72 -0.69 10.47
CA LEU A 192 -2.29 -0.53 11.81
C LEU A 192 -3.19 0.70 11.88
N SER A 193 -2.86 1.78 11.17
CA SER A 193 -3.75 2.94 11.07
C SER A 193 -5.11 2.55 10.50
N ASP A 194 -5.17 1.78 9.42
CA ASP A 194 -6.45 1.34 8.84
C ASP A 194 -7.29 0.49 9.81
N VAL A 195 -6.64 -0.40 10.56
CA VAL A 195 -7.31 -1.22 11.59
C VAL A 195 -7.80 -0.34 12.75
N LEU A 196 -6.96 0.55 13.28
CA LEU A 196 -7.30 1.41 14.41
C LEU A 196 -8.36 2.44 14.04
N GLN A 197 -8.34 2.98 12.83
CA GLN A 197 -9.40 3.86 12.34
C GLN A 197 -10.74 3.14 12.26
N TYR A 198 -10.75 1.88 11.82
CA TYR A 198 -11.95 1.05 11.81
C TYR A 198 -12.47 0.77 13.24
N VAL A 199 -11.58 0.35 14.15
CA VAL A 199 -11.94 0.03 15.54
C VAL A 199 -12.43 1.27 16.28
N CYS A 200 -11.67 2.37 16.28
CA CYS A 200 -12.08 3.63 16.90
C CYS A 200 -13.35 4.18 16.27
N GLY A 201 -13.50 4.08 14.95
CA GLY A 201 -14.72 4.52 14.27
C GLY A 201 -15.96 3.70 14.62
N LYS A 202 -15.80 2.41 14.93
CA LYS A 202 -16.91 1.57 15.39
C LYS A 202 -17.27 1.80 16.87
N LEU A 203 -16.29 2.08 17.71
CA LEU A 203 -16.49 2.27 19.15
C LEU A 203 -16.99 3.68 19.49
N PHE A 204 -16.44 4.71 18.84
CA PHE A 204 -16.66 6.11 19.18
C PHE A 204 -17.25 6.95 18.05
N GLY A 205 -17.39 6.38 16.85
CA GLY A 205 -17.78 7.13 15.67
C GLY A 205 -19.22 7.62 15.71
N LYS A 206 -19.39 8.95 15.59
CA LYS A 206 -20.69 9.62 15.48
C LYS A 206 -20.80 10.42 14.19
N HIS A 207 -19.70 11.04 13.76
CA HIS A 207 -19.69 11.92 12.59
C HIS A 207 -19.02 11.24 11.38
N LYS A 208 -19.72 11.12 10.26
CA LYS A 208 -19.16 10.56 9.01
C LYS A 208 -18.32 11.60 8.28
N ILE A 209 -17.15 11.22 7.79
CA ILE A 209 -16.25 12.13 7.04
C ILE A 209 -16.69 12.27 5.59
N ALA A 210 -16.95 11.16 4.92
CA ALA A 210 -17.26 11.12 3.50
C ALA A 210 -18.41 10.13 3.24
N PRO A 211 -19.67 10.48 3.57
CA PRO A 211 -20.78 9.54 3.54
C PRO A 211 -21.03 8.94 2.15
N ASN A 212 -20.80 9.70 1.07
CA ASN A 212 -21.01 9.26 -0.31
C ASN A 212 -19.86 8.37 -0.84
N LEU A 213 -18.65 8.52 -0.30
CA LEU A 213 -17.46 7.79 -0.76
C LEU A 213 -17.23 6.52 0.08
N SER A 214 -17.27 6.68 1.40
CA SER A 214 -16.98 5.64 2.38
C SER A 214 -17.90 5.79 3.60
N PRO A 215 -19.09 5.14 3.59
CA PRO A 215 -20.09 5.28 4.64
C PRO A 215 -19.65 4.78 6.03
N SER A 216 -18.53 4.04 6.11
CA SER A 216 -17.95 3.52 7.35
C SER A 216 -16.86 4.40 7.97
N LYS A 217 -16.40 5.48 7.30
CA LYS A 217 -15.32 6.33 7.80
C LYS A 217 -15.88 7.49 8.64
N THR A 218 -15.42 7.59 9.89
CA THR A 218 -15.87 8.58 10.88
C THR A 218 -14.74 9.49 11.35
N VAL A 219 -15.06 10.72 11.75
CA VAL A 219 -14.10 11.73 12.23
C VAL A 219 -13.36 11.22 13.46
N GLU A 220 -14.08 10.63 14.41
CA GLU A 220 -13.51 10.09 15.64
C GLU A 220 -12.57 8.91 15.35
N GLY A 221 -12.95 8.07 14.38
CA GLY A 221 -12.11 6.99 13.86
C GLY A 221 -10.82 7.50 13.20
N PHE A 222 -10.91 8.54 12.36
CA PHE A 222 -9.75 9.17 11.74
C PHE A 222 -8.80 9.75 12.78
N VAL A 223 -9.29 10.62 13.68
CA VAL A 223 -8.44 11.27 14.69
C VAL A 223 -7.86 10.23 15.65
N GLY A 224 -8.69 9.37 16.22
CA GLY A 224 -8.25 8.35 17.18
C GLY A 224 -7.32 7.32 16.55
N GLY A 225 -7.66 6.83 15.36
CA GLY A 225 -6.87 5.82 14.66
C GLY A 225 -5.50 6.34 14.23
N ILE A 226 -5.43 7.55 13.68
CA ILE A 226 -4.17 8.17 13.27
C ILE A 226 -3.29 8.51 14.49
N LEU A 227 -3.86 9.07 15.55
CA LEU A 227 -3.06 9.39 16.75
C LEU A 227 -2.50 8.11 17.39
N LEU A 228 -3.32 7.06 17.56
CA LEU A 228 -2.87 5.80 18.15
C LEU A 228 -1.82 5.10 17.28
N SER A 229 -2.03 5.03 15.96
CA SER A 229 -1.02 4.45 15.04
C SER A 229 0.27 5.26 15.01
N SER A 230 0.19 6.59 15.17
CA SER A 230 1.38 7.45 15.25
C SER A 230 2.16 7.26 16.55
N LEU A 231 1.45 7.03 17.67
CA LEU A 231 2.09 6.64 18.94
C LEU A 231 2.77 5.27 18.85
N ILE A 232 2.17 4.32 18.11
CA ILE A 232 2.81 3.03 17.83
C ILE A 232 4.05 3.24 16.96
N GLY A 233 3.99 4.09 15.94
CA GLY A 233 5.16 4.49 15.15
C GLY A 233 6.27 5.11 16.02
N ALA A 234 5.90 5.95 16.98
CA ALA A 234 6.84 6.49 17.97
C ALA A 234 7.48 5.38 18.82
N ALA A 235 6.71 4.38 19.25
CA ALA A 235 7.21 3.24 20.02
C ALA A 235 8.13 2.31 19.19
N LEU A 236 7.98 2.30 17.87
CA LEU A 236 8.80 1.54 16.93
C LEU A 236 10.09 2.26 16.49
N TRP A 237 10.46 3.38 17.13
CA TRP A 237 11.65 4.15 16.75
C TRP A 237 12.96 3.32 16.72
N TRP A 238 13.07 2.28 17.56
CA TRP A 238 14.24 1.39 17.66
C TRP A 238 14.52 0.53 16.41
N ILE A 239 13.55 0.40 15.49
CA ILE A 239 13.72 -0.25 14.17
C ILE A 239 13.89 0.77 13.03
N THR A 240 14.21 2.02 13.36
CA THR A 240 14.39 3.11 12.39
C THR A 240 15.61 3.95 12.76
N PRO A 241 16.17 4.75 11.83
CA PRO A 241 17.22 5.70 12.16
C PRO A 241 16.68 6.99 12.83
N PHE A 242 15.43 6.99 13.30
CA PHE A 242 14.73 8.17 13.80
C PHE A 242 14.72 8.23 15.33
N ASN A 243 14.74 9.45 15.87
CA ASN A 243 14.39 9.67 17.28
C ASN A 243 12.89 9.43 17.52
N PRO A 244 12.45 9.14 18.76
CA PRO A 244 11.03 8.88 19.06
C PRO A 244 10.06 9.94 18.55
N TRP A 245 10.42 11.22 18.69
CA TRP A 245 9.58 12.34 18.22
C TRP A 245 9.57 12.46 16.68
N GLN A 246 10.69 12.16 16.02
CA GLN A 246 10.76 12.14 14.55
C GLN A 246 9.93 10.98 14.00
N SER A 247 10.06 9.80 14.62
CA SER A 247 9.26 8.62 14.30
C SER A 247 7.77 8.91 14.43
N PHE A 248 7.34 9.59 15.50
CA PHE A 248 5.96 10.05 15.66
C PHE A 248 5.49 10.96 14.52
N LEU A 249 6.27 11.99 14.17
CA LEU A 249 5.90 12.95 13.12
C LEU A 249 5.84 12.29 11.74
N ILE A 250 6.80 11.40 11.44
CA ILE A 250 6.81 10.66 10.19
C ILE A 250 5.61 9.70 10.14
N ALA A 251 5.32 8.99 11.23
CA ALA A 251 4.14 8.13 11.34
C ALA A 251 2.84 8.93 11.13
N LEU A 252 2.74 10.11 11.74
CA LEU A 252 1.60 11.01 11.58
C LEU A 252 1.41 11.40 10.11
N LEU A 253 2.49 11.80 9.44
CA LEU A 253 2.45 12.20 8.03
C LEU A 253 2.02 11.04 7.13
N ILE A 254 2.64 9.86 7.25
CA ILE A 254 2.31 8.71 6.40
C ILE A 254 0.88 8.20 6.66
N ASN A 255 0.38 8.29 7.90
CA ASN A 255 -0.99 7.92 8.23
C ASN A 255 -2.01 8.90 7.63
N LEU A 256 -1.72 10.20 7.63
CA LEU A 256 -2.57 11.21 6.99
C LEU A 256 -2.62 10.99 5.46
N LEU A 257 -1.47 10.72 4.85
CA LEU A 257 -1.38 10.44 3.42
C LEU A 257 -2.05 9.11 3.04
N GLY A 258 -1.87 8.08 3.85
CA GLY A 258 -2.53 6.79 3.66
C GLY A 258 -4.05 6.92 3.76
N PHE A 259 -4.55 7.73 4.71
CA PHE A 259 -5.97 8.04 4.78
C PHE A 259 -6.49 8.76 3.53
N ALA A 260 -5.75 9.77 3.05
CA ALA A 260 -6.07 10.50 1.84
C ALA A 260 -6.09 9.57 0.61
N GLY A 261 -5.08 8.70 0.47
CA GLY A 261 -5.01 7.68 -0.57
C GLY A 261 -6.20 6.74 -0.55
N GLY A 262 -6.59 6.25 0.62
CA GLY A 262 -7.79 5.41 0.79
C GLY A 262 -9.10 6.14 0.40
N ILE A 263 -9.20 7.47 0.61
CA ILE A 263 -10.35 8.25 0.11
C ILE A 263 -10.30 8.34 -1.42
N VAL A 264 -9.15 8.62 -2.02
CA VAL A 264 -8.99 8.72 -3.48
C VAL A 264 -9.36 7.38 -4.13
N MET A 265 -8.85 6.25 -3.62
CA MET A 265 -9.22 4.93 -4.14
C MET A 265 -10.70 4.65 -3.98
N SER A 266 -11.29 5.02 -2.84
CA SER A 266 -12.74 4.87 -2.64
C SER A 266 -13.52 5.69 -3.66
N ALA A 267 -13.10 6.92 -3.96
CA ALA A 267 -13.74 7.77 -4.96
C ALA A 267 -13.67 7.15 -6.37
N ILE A 268 -12.51 6.63 -6.78
CA ILE A 268 -12.36 5.96 -8.08
C ILE A 268 -13.26 4.71 -8.14
N LYS A 269 -13.34 3.91 -7.07
CA LYS A 269 -14.23 2.75 -7.03
C LYS A 269 -15.71 3.14 -7.18
N ARG A 270 -16.14 4.21 -6.49
CA ARG A 270 -17.52 4.71 -6.60
C ARG A 270 -17.86 5.27 -7.97
N ASP A 271 -16.93 5.99 -8.59
CA ASP A 271 -17.06 6.45 -9.98
C ASP A 271 -17.32 5.28 -10.95
N ARG A 272 -16.70 4.13 -10.70
CA ARG A 272 -16.88 2.90 -11.49
C ARG A 272 -18.03 2.02 -11.06
N GLY A 273 -18.81 2.42 -10.05
CA GLY A 273 -19.93 1.64 -9.54
C GLY A 273 -19.52 0.32 -8.86
N VAL A 274 -18.24 0.14 -8.52
CA VAL A 274 -17.73 -1.06 -7.84
C VAL A 274 -17.37 -0.76 -6.39
N LYS A 275 -17.37 -1.81 -5.55
CA LYS A 275 -16.99 -1.69 -4.13
C LYS A 275 -15.53 -2.08 -3.88
N ASP A 276 -15.06 -3.09 -4.61
CA ASP A 276 -13.74 -3.71 -4.46
C ASP A 276 -13.06 -3.76 -5.84
N TRP A 277 -11.72 -3.69 -5.89
CA TRP A 277 -10.95 -3.66 -7.14
C TRP A 277 -10.89 -5.03 -7.85
N GLY A 278 -11.11 -6.11 -7.10
CA GLY A 278 -11.09 -7.47 -7.61
C GLY A 278 -11.56 -8.48 -6.58
N HIS A 279 -11.51 -9.77 -6.96
CA HIS A 279 -11.87 -10.91 -6.10
C HIS A 279 -10.71 -11.87 -5.87
N MET A 280 -9.47 -11.41 -6.09
CA MET A 280 -8.29 -12.28 -6.06
C MET A 280 -8.03 -12.88 -4.68
N ILE A 281 -8.47 -12.21 -3.60
CA ILE A 281 -8.36 -12.71 -2.23
C ILE A 281 -9.77 -12.90 -1.67
N GLU A 282 -10.15 -14.16 -1.42
CA GLU A 282 -11.47 -14.52 -0.88
C GLU A 282 -11.79 -13.72 0.39
N GLY A 283 -12.92 -13.01 0.37
CA GLY A 283 -13.38 -12.18 1.48
C GLY A 283 -12.61 -10.89 1.72
N HIS A 284 -11.66 -10.51 0.86
CA HIS A 284 -10.68 -9.44 1.11
C HIS A 284 -10.48 -8.40 0.01
N GLY A 285 -11.13 -8.57 -1.15
CA GLY A 285 -11.06 -7.63 -2.27
C GLY A 285 -9.86 -7.91 -3.18
N GLY A 286 -9.40 -6.86 -3.88
CA GLY A 286 -8.25 -6.94 -4.77
C GLY A 286 -6.91 -6.68 -4.07
N MET A 287 -5.80 -6.95 -4.77
CA MET A 287 -4.46 -6.50 -4.39
C MET A 287 -4.41 -4.98 -4.20
N LEU A 288 -5.08 -4.22 -5.06
CA LEU A 288 -5.06 -2.76 -4.97
C LEU A 288 -5.83 -2.24 -3.75
N ASP A 289 -6.82 -2.99 -3.24
CA ASP A 289 -7.49 -2.67 -1.97
C ASP A 289 -6.58 -2.82 -0.75
N ARG A 290 -5.42 -3.48 -0.88
CA ARG A 290 -4.44 -3.67 0.21
C ARG A 290 -3.32 -2.65 0.18
N LEU A 291 -3.17 -1.94 -0.93
CA LEU A 291 -2.13 -0.95 -1.16
C LEU A 291 -2.68 0.47 -1.22
N ASP A 292 -4.00 0.65 -1.03
CA ASP A 292 -4.68 1.95 -1.17
C ASP A 292 -4.10 3.02 -0.25
N SER A 293 -3.81 2.66 1.00
CA SER A 293 -3.14 3.52 1.96
C SER A 293 -1.62 3.59 1.73
N VAL A 294 -0.98 2.46 1.37
CA VAL A 294 0.48 2.38 1.17
C VAL A 294 0.94 3.21 -0.04
N CYS A 295 0.19 3.23 -1.14
CA CYS A 295 0.61 3.88 -2.38
C CYS A 295 0.74 5.40 -2.25
N PHE A 296 -0.03 6.06 -1.37
CA PHE A 296 0.15 7.49 -1.11
C PHE A 296 1.21 7.77 -0.04
N ALA A 297 1.38 6.86 0.92
CA ALA A 297 2.37 7.00 1.98
C ALA A 297 3.81 6.75 1.50
N ALA A 298 4.03 5.72 0.67
CA ALA A 298 5.36 5.23 0.31
C ALA A 298 6.24 6.26 -0.40
N PRO A 299 5.77 7.02 -1.43
CA PRO A 299 6.60 7.99 -2.12
C PRO A 299 7.07 9.12 -1.20
N ILE A 300 6.17 9.62 -0.34
CA ILE A 300 6.49 10.72 0.57
C ILE A 300 7.44 10.24 1.67
N PHE A 301 7.20 9.04 2.22
CA PHE A 301 8.10 8.43 3.18
C PHE A 301 9.51 8.28 2.60
N PHE A 302 9.63 7.71 1.40
CA PHE A 302 10.92 7.55 0.72
C PHE A 302 11.65 8.88 0.53
N HIS A 303 10.99 9.90 -0.02
CA HIS A 303 11.65 11.19 -0.28
C HIS A 303 12.02 11.93 1.01
N LEU A 304 11.20 11.80 2.05
CA LEU A 304 11.50 12.40 3.36
C LEU A 304 12.76 11.77 3.95
N VAL A 305 12.83 10.43 3.97
CA VAL A 305 14.01 9.72 4.49
C VAL A 305 15.24 10.05 3.66
N ARG A 306 15.13 10.00 2.33
CA ARG A 306 16.24 10.34 1.43
C ARG A 306 16.77 11.76 1.62
N TYR A 307 15.91 12.75 1.82
CA TYR A 307 16.35 14.15 1.89
C TYR A 307 17.01 14.51 3.23
N TRP A 308 16.64 13.83 4.32
CA TRP A 308 17.06 14.19 5.67
C TRP A 308 18.08 13.21 6.29
N TRP A 309 18.17 11.96 5.79
CA TRP A 309 19.01 10.90 6.35
C TRP A 309 20.03 10.29 5.38
N THR A 310 19.98 10.64 4.10
CA THR A 310 20.97 10.26 3.08
C THR A 310 21.73 11.50 2.64
#